data_AF-A0A6L7WSB9-F1
#
_entry.id   AF-A0A6L7WSB9-F1
#
_cell.length_a   1.000
_cell.length_b   1.000
_cell.length_c   1.000
_cell.angle_alpha   90.00
_cell.angle_beta   90.00
_cell.angle_gamma   90.00
#
_symmetry.space_group_name_H-M   'P 1'
#
loop_
_entity.id
_entity.type
_entity.pdbx_description
1 polymer ?
#
loop_
_entity_poly.entity_id
_entity_poly.type
_entity_poly.pdbx_seq_one_letter_code
_entity_poly.pdbx_strand_id
1 'polypeptide(L)' 'AYNMRLGLRRAEAVKDYLYRQHNVPLHKMNTISFGEDQPAVPNDSREGRAQNRRVVIKVRS' A
#
# COMPACT_ATOMS: atom_id res chain seq x y z
N ALA A 1 0.78 7.71 -13.76
CA ALA A 1 0.65 8.70 -12.65
C ALA A 1 -0.55 8.49 -11.70
N TYR A 2 -1.73 8.09 -12.18
CA TYR A 2 -2.91 7.90 -11.31
C TYR A 2 -2.74 6.78 -10.26
N ASN A 3 -2.29 5.60 -10.69
CA ASN A 3 -2.13 4.44 -9.80
C ASN A 3 -1.02 4.63 -8.76
N MET A 4 0.05 5.36 -9.09
CA MET A 4 1.07 5.78 -8.12
C MET A 4 0.45 6.56 -6.95
N ARG A 5 -0.32 7.61 -7.26
CA ARG A 5 -1.00 8.45 -6.25
C ARG A 5 -2.05 7.66 -5.46
N LEU A 6 -2.80 6.78 -6.12
CA LEU A 6 -3.78 5.93 -5.46
C LEU A 6 -3.13 4.93 -4.49
N GLY A 7 -2.05 4.28 -4.90
CA GLY A 7 -1.30 3.36 -4.04
C GLY A 7 -0.68 4.08 -2.84
N LEU A 8 -0.14 5.29 -3.05
CA LEU A 8 0.44 6.09 -1.96
C LEU A 8 -0.62 6.46 -0.93
N ARG A 9 -1.79 6.95 -1.36
CA ARG A 9 -2.91 7.28 -0.45
C ARG A 9 -3.37 6.07 0.37
N ARG A 10 -3.38 4.87 -0.21
CA ARG A 10 -3.70 3.63 0.52
C ARG A 10 -2.65 3.29 1.56
N ALA A 11 -1.37 3.42 1.21
CA ALA A 11 -0.27 3.17 2.15
C ALA A 11 -0.29 4.17 3.32
N GLU A 12 -0.58 5.45 3.04
CA GLU A 12 -0.77 6.50 4.06
C GLU A 12 -1.94 6.21 4.99
N ALA A 13 -3.09 5.79 4.45
CA ALA A 13 -4.24 5.40 5.26
C ALA A 13 -3.93 4.26 6.24
N VAL A 14 -3.12 3.27 5.81
CA VAL A 14 -2.66 2.19 6.69
C VAL A 14 -1.68 2.70 7.75
N LYS A 15 -0.74 3.58 7.38
CA LYS A 15 0.18 4.21 8.34
C LYS A 15 -0.58 4.97 9.43
N ASP A 16 -1.58 5.75 9.04
CA ASP A 16 -2.42 6.52 9.96
C ASP A 16 -3.25 5.60 10.87
N TYR A 17 -3.79 4.50 10.33
CA TYR A 17 -4.49 3.49 11.12
C TYR A 17 -3.58 2.87 12.19
N LEU A 18 -2.37 2.43 11.82
CA LEU A 18 -1.41 1.84 12.75
C LEU A 18 -0.96 2.81 13.84
N TYR A 19 -0.77 4.08 13.49
CA TYR A 19 -0.46 5.12 14.47
C TYR A 19 -1.63 5.34 15.43
N ARG A 20 -2.86 5.55 14.92
CA ARG A 20 -4.01 5.92 15.76
C ARG A 20 -4.54 4.77 16.60
N GLN A 21 -4.56 3.54 16.07
CA GLN A 21 -5.18 2.38 16.72
C GLN A 21 -4.19 1.53 17.50
N HIS A 22 -2.91 1.53 17.10
CA HIS A 22 -1.90 0.66 17.70
C HIS A 22 -0.68 1.43 18.22
N ASN A 23 -0.71 2.77 18.18
CA ASN A 23 0.34 3.64 18.70
C ASN A 23 1.74 3.36 18.11
N VAL A 24 1.80 2.84 16.88
CA VAL A 24 3.06 2.62 16.17
C VAL A 24 3.66 3.98 15.81
N PRO A 25 4.89 4.32 16.24
CA PRO A 25 5.45 5.65 16.00
C PRO A 25 5.63 5.97 14.52
N LEU A 26 5.18 7.16 14.09
CA LEU A 26 5.22 7.58 12.67
C LEU A 26 6.63 7.55 12.09
N HIS A 27 7.66 7.90 12.87
CA HIS A 27 9.06 7.90 12.42
C HIS A 27 9.63 6.50 12.17
N LYS A 28 8.94 5.43 12.59
CA LYS A 28 9.31 4.03 12.30
C LYS A 28 8.65 3.47 11.04
N MET A 29 7.78 4.25 10.38
CA MET A 29 6.97 3.80 9.25
C MET A 29 7.23 4.65 8.01
N ASN A 30 7.64 4.01 6.93
CA ASN A 30 7.76 4.63 5.61
C ASN A 30 6.72 4.05 4.65
N THR A 31 6.13 4.91 3.83
CA THR A 31 5.12 4.54 2.83
C THR A 31 5.68 4.73 1.43
N ILE A 32 5.52 3.73 0.58
CA ILE A 32 5.91 3.78 -0.83
C ILE A 32 4.78 3.22 -1.70
N SER A 33 4.72 3.65 -2.95
CA SER A 33 3.80 3.12 -3.95
C SER A 33 4.61 2.65 -5.15
N PHE A 34 4.29 1.47 -5.64
CA PHE A 34 4.86 0.92 -6.88
C PHE A 34 3.94 1.12 -8.09
N GLY A 35 2.79 1.80 -7.89
CA GLY A 35 1.85 2.07 -8.97
C GLY A 35 1.40 0.80 -9.69
N GLU A 36 1.55 0.78 -11.01
CA GLU A 36 1.28 -0.39 -11.86
C GLU A 36 2.54 -1.20 -12.17
N ASP A 37 3.70 -0.76 -11.72
CA ASP A 37 5.01 -1.30 -12.15
C ASP A 37 5.31 -2.65 -11.48
N GLN A 38 4.61 -2.98 -10.39
CA GLN A 38 4.74 -4.26 -9.69
C GLN A 38 3.37 -4.87 -9.36
N PRO A 39 2.64 -5.38 -10.37
CA PRO A 39 1.40 -6.09 -10.13
C PRO A 39 1.71 -7.45 -9.49
N ALA A 40 0.87 -7.89 -8.56
CA ALA A 40 0.93 -9.23 -7.98
C ALA A 40 0.58 -10.32 -8.99
N VAL A 41 -0.40 -9.99 -9.82
CA VAL A 41 -1.08 -10.83 -10.79
C VAL A 41 -1.45 -9.97 -12.00
N PRO A 42 -1.72 -10.55 -13.18
CA PRO A 42 -2.19 -9.79 -14.33
C PRO A 42 -3.43 -8.93 -14.04
N ASN A 43 -3.52 -7.75 -14.67
CA ASN A 43 -4.66 -6.82 -14.54
C ASN A 43 -5.78 -7.08 -15.57
N ASP A 44 -5.71 -8.19 -16.30
CA ASP A 44 -6.65 -8.58 -17.36
C ASP A 44 -8.08 -8.82 -16.84
N SER A 45 -8.20 -9.45 -15.68
CA SER A 45 -9.47 -9.79 -15.03
C SER A 45 -9.88 -8.77 -13.98
N ARG A 46 -11.19 -8.71 -13.68
CA ARG A 46 -11.72 -7.87 -12.58
C ARG A 46 -11.15 -8.35 -11.24
N GLU A 47 -11.00 -9.65 -11.11
CA GLU A 47 -10.45 -10.39 -9.98
C GLU A 47 -8.97 -10.04 -9.79
N GLY A 48 -8.16 -10.10 -10.86
CA GLY A 48 -6.74 -9.71 -10.82
C GLY A 48 -6.54 -8.25 -10.43
N ARG A 49 -7.35 -7.34 -11.00
CA ARG A 49 -7.36 -5.93 -10.56
C ARG A 49 -7.77 -5.77 -9.10
N ALA A 50 -8.65 -6.63 -8.57
CA ALA A 50 -9.02 -6.60 -7.16
C ALA A 50 -7.86 -7.04 -6.25
N GLN A 51 -7.17 -8.11 -6.63
CA GLN A 51 -6.00 -8.60 -5.90
C GLN A 51 -4.84 -7.58 -5.91
N ASN A 52 -4.67 -6.84 -7.00
CA ASN A 52 -3.65 -5.79 -7.10
C ASN A 52 -3.97 -4.52 -6.28
N ARG A 53 -5.21 -4.34 -5.80
CA ARG A 53 -5.56 -3.26 -4.84
C ARG A 53 -5.16 -3.66 -3.41
N ARG A 54 -3.86 -3.86 -3.17
CA ARG A 54 -3.32 -4.31 -1.88
C ARG A 54 -2.33 -3.31 -1.27
N VAL A 55 -2.13 -3.43 0.05
CA VAL A 55 -1.02 -2.81 0.79
C VAL A 55 -0.20 -3.94 1.40
N VAL A 56 1.13 -3.84 1.36
CA VAL A 56 2.05 -4.82 1.94
C VAL A 56 2.85 -4.15 3.04
N ILE A 57 2.90 -4.77 4.22
CA ILE A 57 3.70 -4.31 5.36
C ILE A 57 4.93 -5.20 5.46
N LYS A 58 6.12 -4.60 5.47
CA LYS A 58 7.39 -5.30 5.69
C LYS A 58 8.07 -4.71 6.92
N VAL A 59 8.38 -5.55 7.89
CA VAL A 59 9.15 -5.17 9.08
C VAL A 59 10.60 -5.56 8.84
N ARG A 60 11.52 -4.61 9.02
CA ARG A 60 12.97 -4.89 9.02
C ARG A 60 13.41 -5.02 10.47
N SER A 61 14.10 -6.11 10.78
CA SER A 61 14.76 -6.38 12.06
C SER A 61 16.04 -5.58 12.20
#